data_AF-A0A849KFX0-F1
#
_entry.id   AF-A0A849KFX0-F1
#
_cell.length_a   1.000
_cell.length_b   1.000
_cell.length_c   1.000
_cell.angle_alpha   90.00
_cell.angle_beta   90.00
_cell.angle_gamma   90.00
#
_symmetry.space_group_name_H-M   'P 1'
#
loop_
_entity.id
_entity.type
_entity.pdbx_description
1 polymer ?
#
loop_
_entity_poly.entity_id
_entity_poly.type
_entity_poly.pdbx_seq_one_letter_code
_entity_poly.pdbx_strand_id
1 'polypeptide(L)'
;MTTELAAPPAINPTAEEAYWREAFRSEPYYRSEFTYEDYSPAYRVGYTGPVRRNGEFEQLEGELKSDFDRVRGKSRLRWEEAREATRAAWRRATRGEHPH
;
A
#
# COMPACT_ATOMS: atom_id res chain seq x y z
N MET A 1 25.87 -24.50 0.71
CA MET A 1 25.16 -23.29 1.18
C MET A 1 23.96 -23.12 0.28
N THR A 2 22.81 -23.63 0.71
CA THR A 2 21.57 -23.59 -0.07
C THR A 2 20.89 -22.26 0.25
N THR A 3 20.84 -21.35 -0.72
CA THR A 3 20.06 -20.13 -0.60
C THR A 3 18.59 -20.53 -0.66
N GLU A 4 17.94 -20.57 0.51
CA GLU A 4 16.49 -20.70 0.60
C GLU A 4 15.88 -19.44 -0.01
N LEU A 5 15.25 -19.59 -1.17
CA LEU A 5 14.40 -18.57 -1.76
C LEU A 5 13.24 -18.37 -0.78
N ALA A 6 13.37 -17.42 0.15
CA ALA A 6 12.27 -16.99 0.98
C ALA A 6 11.15 -16.54 0.04
N ALA A 7 10.09 -17.33 -0.05
CA ALA A 7 8.86 -16.90 -0.70
C ALA A 7 8.47 -15.54 -0.08
N PRO A 8 7.98 -14.57 -0.87
CA PRO A 8 7.56 -13.29 -0.31
C PRO A 8 6.57 -13.60 0.82
N PRO A 9 6.77 -13.05 2.04
CA PRO A 9 5.89 -13.33 3.16
C PRO A 9 4.46 -13.11 2.68
N ALA A 10 3.61 -14.11 2.84
CA ALA A 10 2.23 -14.02 2.41
C ALA A 10 1.60 -12.78 3.05
N ILE A 11 1.38 -11.73 2.25
CA ILE A 11 0.75 -10.50 2.74
C ILE A 11 -0.64 -10.88 3.22
N ASN A 12 -0.95 -10.59 4.48
CA ASN A 12 -2.28 -10.78 5.04
C ASN A 12 -3.09 -9.49 4.84
N PRO A 13 -4.04 -9.44 3.89
CA PRO A 13 -4.76 -8.21 3.57
C PRO A 13 -5.53 -7.67 4.77
N THR A 14 -6.10 -8.55 5.60
CA THR A 14 -6.87 -8.15 6.79
C THR A 14 -6.00 -7.52 7.86
N ALA A 15 -4.78 -8.04 8.07
CA ALA A 15 -3.83 -7.45 9.03
C ALA A 15 -3.32 -6.08 8.55
N GLU A 16 -3.04 -5.96 7.25
CA GLU A 16 -2.65 -4.68 6.64
C GLU A 16 -3.78 -3.66 6.72
N GLU A 17 -5.03 -4.05 6.41
CA GLU A 17 -6.19 -3.17 6.52
C GLU A 17 -6.39 -2.65 7.95
N ALA A 18 -6.29 -3.54 8.96
CA ALA A 18 -6.36 -3.16 10.37
C ALA A 18 -5.25 -2.17 10.74
N TYR A 19 -3.99 -2.48 10.40
CA TYR A 19 -2.85 -1.60 10.66
C TYR A 19 -3.05 -0.21 10.04
N TRP A 20 -3.37 -0.14 8.74
CA TRP A 20 -3.53 1.13 8.04
C TRP A 20 -4.74 1.92 8.57
N ARG A 21 -5.77 1.26 9.09
CA ARG A 21 -6.92 1.93 9.71
C ARG A 21 -6.56 2.70 10.97
N GLU A 22 -5.54 2.25 11.68
CA GLU A 22 -5.03 2.91 12.89
C GLU A 22 -3.89 3.89 12.55
N ALA A 23 -2.99 3.49 11.64
CA ALA A 23 -1.79 4.25 11.31
C ALA A 23 -2.03 5.45 10.40
N PHE A 24 -3.04 5.43 9.50
CA PHE A 24 -3.16 6.46 8.45
C PHE A 24 -3.23 7.90 8.97
N ARG A 25 -3.75 8.12 10.19
CA ARG A 25 -3.86 9.47 10.79
C ARG A 25 -2.52 9.99 11.31
N SER A 26 -1.57 9.11 11.58
CA SER A 26 -0.23 9.43 12.05
C SER A 26 0.76 9.63 10.90
N GLU A 27 0.33 9.34 9.67
CA GLU A 27 1.17 9.48 8.49
C GLU A 27 1.35 10.96 8.11
N PRO A 28 2.54 11.37 7.65
CA PRO A 28 2.85 12.77 7.37
C PRO A 28 2.05 13.37 6.19
N TYR A 29 1.51 12.51 5.32
CA TYR A 29 0.65 12.89 4.19
C TYR A 29 -0.84 12.84 4.54
N TYR A 30 -1.20 12.55 5.79
CA TYR A 30 -2.59 12.56 6.23
C TYR A 30 -3.18 13.96 6.12
N ARG A 31 -4.39 14.03 5.56
CA ARG A 31 -5.22 15.24 5.60
C ARG A 31 -6.53 14.94 6.31
N SER A 32 -6.90 15.83 7.23
CA SER A 32 -8.11 15.71 8.04
C SER A 32 -9.42 15.79 7.25
N GLU A 33 -9.38 16.25 5.99
CA GLU A 33 -10.53 16.28 5.07
C GLU A 33 -10.93 14.89 4.55
N PHE A 34 -10.03 13.92 4.63
CA PHE A 34 -10.20 12.56 4.10
C PHE A 34 -10.37 11.54 5.22
N THR A 35 -11.23 10.55 4.99
CA THR A 35 -11.45 9.46 5.93
C THR A 35 -10.60 8.26 5.53
N TYR A 36 -10.57 7.24 6.39
CA TYR A 36 -9.90 5.98 6.04
C TYR A 36 -10.49 5.37 4.76
N GLU A 37 -11.78 5.53 4.47
CA GLU A 37 -12.40 4.99 3.26
C GLU A 37 -11.83 5.64 1.99
N ASP A 38 -11.40 6.91 2.07
CA ASP A 38 -10.72 7.58 0.98
C ASP A 38 -9.30 7.00 0.76
N TYR A 39 -8.57 6.67 1.84
CA TYR A 39 -7.20 6.14 1.79
C TYR A 39 -7.10 4.62 1.58
N SER A 40 -8.09 3.85 2.02
CA SER A 40 -8.14 2.38 1.94
C SER A 40 -7.78 1.82 0.56
N PRO A 41 -8.33 2.32 -0.57
CA PRO A 41 -7.95 1.82 -1.89
C PRO A 41 -6.47 2.07 -2.23
N ALA A 42 -5.87 3.16 -1.78
CA ALA A 42 -4.46 3.45 -2.00
C ALA A 42 -3.56 2.46 -1.25
N TYR A 43 -3.86 2.21 0.03
CA TYR A 43 -3.14 1.21 0.82
C TYR A 43 -3.26 -0.18 0.22
N ARG A 44 -4.47 -0.57 -0.22
CA ARG A 44 -4.71 -1.85 -0.88
C ARG A 44 -3.83 -2.05 -2.10
N VAL A 45 -3.73 -1.04 -2.97
CA VAL A 45 -2.84 -1.09 -4.12
C VAL A 45 -1.38 -1.24 -3.67
N GLY A 46 -0.99 -0.51 -2.62
CA GLY A 46 0.37 -0.54 -2.08
C GLY A 46 0.79 -1.90 -1.54
N TYR A 47 -0.01 -2.54 -0.68
CA TYR A 47 0.39 -3.82 -0.07
C TYR A 47 0.11 -5.03 -0.98
N THR A 48 -0.82 -4.95 -1.93
CA THR A 48 -1.05 -6.04 -2.91
C THR A 48 -0.15 -5.97 -4.13
N GLY A 49 0.42 -4.79 -4.42
CA GLY A 49 1.31 -4.58 -5.56
C GLY A 49 2.53 -5.52 -5.57
N PRO A 50 3.32 -5.61 -4.49
CA PRO A 50 4.51 -6.46 -4.41
C PRO A 50 4.21 -7.96 -4.57
N VAL A 51 2.98 -8.39 -4.29
CA VAL A 51 2.56 -9.80 -4.47
C VAL A 51 2.50 -10.18 -5.95
N ARG A 52 2.22 -9.21 -6.83
CA ARG A 52 2.00 -9.44 -8.27
C ARG A 52 3.12 -8.89 -9.15
N ARG A 53 3.97 -8.03 -8.60
CA ARG A 53 4.98 -7.27 -9.33
C ARG A 53 6.29 -7.26 -8.56
N ASN A 54 7.39 -7.32 -9.29
CA ASN A 54 8.73 -7.19 -8.74
C ASN A 54 9.37 -5.92 -9.28
N GLY A 55 9.94 -5.10 -8.40
CA GLY A 55 10.58 -3.84 -8.76
C GLY A 55 10.40 -2.75 -7.71
N GLU A 56 11.01 -1.60 -7.95
CA GLU A 56 10.85 -0.43 -7.10
C GLU A 56 9.51 0.28 -7.37
N PHE A 57 8.97 0.93 -6.34
CA PHE A 57 7.71 1.68 -6.45
C PHE A 57 7.73 2.68 -7.62
N GLU A 58 8.86 3.37 -7.83
CA GLU A 58 9.03 4.39 -8.87
C GLU A 58 8.91 3.81 -10.29
N GLN A 59 9.36 2.57 -10.50
CA GLN A 59 9.25 1.89 -11.79
C GLN A 59 7.81 1.46 -12.09
N LEU A 60 7.05 1.16 -11.03
CA LEU A 60 5.68 0.66 -11.12
C LEU A 60 4.65 1.77 -10.89
N GLU A 61 5.07 3.03 -10.70
CA GLU A 61 4.21 4.14 -10.31
C GLU A 61 3.04 4.33 -11.29
N GLY A 62 3.30 4.23 -12.60
CA GLY A 62 2.28 4.32 -13.63
C GLY A 62 1.24 3.20 -13.55
N GLU A 63 1.67 1.98 -13.28
CA GLU A 63 0.77 0.83 -13.12
C GLU A 63 -0.04 0.92 -11.82
N LEU A 64 0.61 1.30 -10.71
CA LEU A 64 -0.05 1.49 -9.43
C LEU A 64 -1.08 2.62 -9.50
N LYS A 65 -0.81 3.67 -10.28
CA LYS A 65 -1.79 4.71 -10.59
C LYS A 65 -3.01 4.16 -11.31
N SER A 66 -2.79 3.35 -12.35
CA SER A 66 -3.89 2.72 -13.08
C SER A 66 -4.70 1.76 -12.21
N ASP A 67 -4.04 1.00 -11.32
CA ASP A 67 -4.74 0.15 -10.36
C ASP A 67 -5.56 0.97 -9.36
N PHE A 68 -4.98 2.04 -8.81
CA PHE A 68 -5.70 2.95 -7.92
C PHE A 68 -6.93 3.53 -8.61
N ASP A 69 -6.80 4.03 -9.83
CA ASP A 69 -7.93 4.58 -10.58
C ASP A 69 -9.04 3.54 -10.82
N ARG A 70 -8.67 2.28 -11.01
CA ARG A 70 -9.61 1.16 -11.16
C ARG A 70 -10.32 0.78 -9.86
N VAL A 71 -9.65 0.87 -8.71
CA VAL A 71 -10.19 0.39 -7.41
C VAL A 71 -10.67 1.50 -6.47
N ARG A 72 -10.36 2.77 -6.75
CA ARG A 72 -10.67 3.92 -5.87
C ARG A 72 -12.14 4.07 -5.55
N GLY A 73 -13.04 3.64 -6.44
CA GLY A 73 -14.49 3.73 -6.25
C GLY A 73 -14.93 5.14 -5.86
N LYS A 74 -15.43 5.29 -4.63
CA LYS A 74 -15.91 6.56 -4.06
C LYS A 74 -14.81 7.42 -3.41
N SER A 75 -13.57 6.95 -3.39
CA SER A 75 -12.45 7.69 -2.80
C SER A 75 -12.29 9.05 -3.48
N ARG A 76 -12.20 10.09 -2.64
CA ARG A 76 -12.01 11.47 -3.06
C ARG A 76 -10.54 11.82 -3.31
N LEU A 77 -9.60 10.93 -2.96
CA LEU A 77 -8.17 11.18 -3.13
C LEU A 77 -7.80 11.34 -4.61
N ARG A 78 -6.90 12.27 -4.89
CA ARG A 78 -6.20 12.33 -6.17
C ARG A 78 -5.02 11.37 -6.15
N TRP A 79 -4.48 11.05 -7.33
CA TRP A 79 -3.30 10.19 -7.41
C TRP A 79 -2.14 10.74 -6.58
N GLU A 80 -1.92 12.06 -6.54
CA GLU A 80 -0.84 12.66 -5.75
C GLU A 80 -0.93 12.33 -4.25
N GLU A 81 -2.15 12.37 -3.70
CA GLU A 81 -2.41 12.01 -2.30
C GLU A 81 -2.35 10.49 -2.08
N ALA A 82 -2.95 9.74 -3.01
CA ALA A 82 -2.98 8.29 -2.97
C ALA A 82 -1.59 7.68 -3.16
N ARG A 83 -0.71 8.35 -3.91
CA ARG A 83 0.65 7.89 -4.19
C ARG A 83 1.45 7.73 -2.92
N GLU A 84 1.41 8.72 -2.02
CA GLU A 84 2.14 8.66 -0.75
C GLU A 84 1.63 7.51 0.14
N ALA A 85 0.31 7.35 0.23
CA ALA A 85 -0.31 6.22 0.93
C ALA A 85 0.04 4.86 0.31
N THR A 86 -0.02 4.76 -1.02
CA THR A 86 0.35 3.56 -1.77
C THR A 86 1.83 3.21 -1.55
N ARG A 87 2.70 4.23 -1.54
CA ARG A 87 4.14 4.06 -1.30
C ARG A 87 4.44 3.60 0.12
N ALA A 88 3.72 4.13 1.11
CA ALA A 88 3.84 3.71 2.50
C ALA A 88 3.46 2.22 2.67
N ALA A 89 2.32 1.81 2.12
CA ALA A 89 1.91 0.40 2.10
C ALA A 89 2.86 -0.50 1.30
N TRP A 90 3.35 -0.04 0.15
CA TRP A 90 4.35 -0.76 -0.63
C TRP A 90 5.62 -1.03 0.19
N ARG A 91 6.19 0.02 0.80
CA ARG A 91 7.41 -0.09 1.60
C ARG A 91 7.23 -1.03 2.80
N ARG A 92 6.09 -0.97 3.47
CA ARG A 92 5.76 -1.87 4.58
C ARG A 92 5.70 -3.33 4.11
N ALA A 93 5.00 -3.58 3.00
CA ALA A 93 4.85 -4.90 2.42
C ALA A 93 6.19 -5.48 1.91
N THR A 94 7.09 -4.65 1.36
CA THR A 94 8.40 -5.11 0.87
C THR A 94 9.49 -5.18 1.93
N ARG A 95 9.45 -4.35 2.99
CA ARG A 95 10.42 -4.43 4.09
C ARG A 95 10.18 -5.61 5.04
N GLY A 96 9.00 -6.21 5.04
CA GLY A 96 8.70 -7.35 5.91
C GLY A 96 8.71 -7.00 7.40
N GLU A 97 8.32 -5.77 7.78
CA GLU A 97 8.12 -5.42 9.20
C GLU A 97 6.80 -6.03 9.70
N HIS A 98 6.81 -7.35 9.87
CA HIS A 98 5.92 -8.10 10.74
C HIS A 98 6.44 -7.89 12.17
N PRO A 99 5.84 -7.05 13.03
CA PRO A 99 6.09 -7.17 14.46
C PRO A 99 5.62 -8.57 14.89
N HIS A 100 6.57 -9.35 15.41
CA HIS A 100 6.33 -10.62 16.09
C HIS A 100 5.46 -10.45 17.33
#